data_AF-A0A496R1B1-F1
#
_entry.id   AF-A0A496R1B1-F1
#
_cell.length_a   1.000
_cell.length_b   1.000
_cell.length_c   1.000
_cell.angle_alpha   90.00
_cell.angle_beta   90.00
_cell.angle_gamma   90.00
#
_symmetry.space_group_name_H-M   'P 1'
#
loop_
_entity.id
_entity.type
_entity.pdbx_description
1 polymer ?
#
loop_
_entity_poly.entity_id
_entity_poly.type
_entity_poly.pdbx_seq_one_letter_code
_entity_poly.pdbx_strand_id
1 'polypeptide(L)'
;IRRTVITRHLTFVVSHYSIKSLMAGKIQALLTRPYCKGRDWYDLVWYRSHRPPLEPNIPMLQNALNQTQVTGTLNVENWRKILKTKLDNLDINLLIEDVQAFLEHPEDARLLTRENLLLVLE
;
A
#
# COMPACT_ATOMS: atom_id res chain seq x y z
N ILE A 1 45.88 -17.91 -21.77
CA ILE A 1 44.54 -17.31 -21.83
C ILE A 1 43.57 -18.28 -21.16
N ARG A 2 42.88 -17.86 -20.08
CA ARG A 2 42.00 -18.74 -19.27
C ARG A 2 40.55 -18.42 -19.59
N ARG A 3 39.75 -19.45 -19.85
CA ARG A 3 38.29 -19.35 -20.02
C ARG A 3 37.61 -19.83 -18.74
N THR A 4 36.52 -19.15 -18.38
CA THR A 4 35.74 -19.39 -17.17
C THR A 4 34.28 -19.54 -17.56
N VAL A 5 33.59 -20.52 -16.96
CA VAL A 5 32.14 -20.67 -17.11
C VAL A 5 31.45 -19.66 -16.19
N ILE A 6 30.57 -18.85 -16.75
CA ILE A 6 29.83 -17.81 -16.02
C ILE A 6 28.34 -18.00 -16.34
N THR A 7 27.52 -18.18 -15.31
CA THR A 7 26.06 -18.25 -15.46
C THR A 7 25.48 -16.85 -15.24
N ARG A 8 24.96 -16.22 -16.30
CA ARG A 8 24.42 -14.85 -16.26
C ARG A 8 22.96 -14.79 -15.82
N HIS A 9 22.16 -15.77 -16.23
CA HIS A 9 20.75 -15.91 -15.86
C HIS A 9 20.57 -17.28 -15.23
N LEU A 10 20.12 -17.31 -13.98
CA LEU A 10 19.92 -18.54 -13.20
C LEU A 10 18.43 -18.73 -12.91
N THR A 11 17.97 -19.98 -12.93
CA THR A 11 16.63 -20.33 -12.47
C THR A 11 16.66 -20.53 -10.96
N PHE A 12 15.82 -19.82 -10.23
CA PHE A 12 15.65 -19.99 -8.79
C PHE A 12 14.17 -19.87 -8.41
N VAL A 13 13.85 -20.43 -7.24
CA VAL A 13 12.51 -20.40 -6.67
C VAL A 13 12.46 -19.29 -5.63
N VAL A 14 11.42 -18.46 -5.67
CA VAL A 14 11.18 -17.39 -4.69
C VAL A 14 9.85 -17.64 -3.98
N SER A 15 9.90 -17.69 -2.66
CA SER A 15 8.70 -17.64 -1.83
C SER A 15 8.29 -16.18 -1.66
N HIS A 16 7.07 -15.84 -2.07
CA HIS A 16 6.52 -14.49 -1.93
C HIS A 16 5.06 -14.54 -1.50
N TYR A 17 4.59 -13.45 -0.89
CA TYR A 17 3.19 -13.30 -0.56
C TYR A 17 2.32 -13.11 -1.82
N SER A 18 1.05 -13.48 -1.70
CA SER A 18 0.05 -13.12 -2.71
C SER A 18 -0.14 -11.61 -2.78
N ILE A 19 -0.63 -11.10 -3.91
CA ILE A 19 -0.88 -9.67 -4.08
C ILE A 19 -1.86 -9.11 -3.03
N LYS A 20 -2.89 -9.89 -2.67
CA LYS A 20 -3.87 -9.53 -1.63
C LYS A 20 -3.25 -9.49 -0.23
N SER A 21 -2.28 -10.37 0.02
CA SER A 21 -1.51 -10.38 1.28
C SER A 21 -0.55 -9.18 1.37
N LEU A 22 0.09 -8.80 0.27
CA LEU A 22 0.90 -7.58 0.21
C LEU A 22 0.05 -6.32 0.45
N MET A 23 -1.14 -6.25 -0.17
CA MET A 23 -2.12 -5.18 0.07
C MET A 23 -2.57 -5.11 1.54
N ALA A 24 -2.80 -6.25 2.19
CA ALA A 24 -3.14 -6.30 3.61
C ALA A 24 -2.06 -5.62 4.48
N GLY A 25 -0.77 -5.89 4.20
CA GLY A 25 0.33 -5.21 4.91
C GLY A 25 0.33 -3.69 4.69
N LYS A 26 0.00 -3.23 3.48
CA LYS A 26 -0.09 -1.80 3.16
C LYS A 26 -1.24 -1.11 3.87
N ILE A 27 -2.43 -1.73 3.88
CA ILE A 27 -3.58 -1.21 4.62
C ILE A 27 -3.30 -1.19 6.13
N GLN A 28 -2.69 -2.24 6.67
CA GLN A 28 -2.30 -2.26 8.08
C GLN A 28 -1.37 -1.08 8.41
N ALA A 29 -0.39 -0.79 7.56
CA ALA A 29 0.50 0.36 7.74
C ALA A 29 -0.26 1.70 7.70
N LEU A 30 -1.17 1.89 6.73
CA LEU A 30 -2.01 3.08 6.63
C LEU A 30 -2.91 3.26 7.86
N LEU A 31 -3.44 2.17 8.43
CA LEU A 31 -4.31 2.21 9.60
C LEU A 31 -3.55 2.49 10.90
N THR A 32 -2.31 2.01 11.03
CA THR A 32 -1.61 2.00 12.32
C THR A 32 -0.53 3.06 12.47
N ARG A 33 0.08 3.55 11.38
CA ARG A 33 1.15 4.55 11.48
C ARG A 33 0.64 5.89 12.02
N PRO A 34 1.40 6.55 12.90
CA PRO A 34 1.06 7.87 13.43
C PRO A 34 1.47 9.03 12.50
N TYR A 35 2.17 8.74 11.40
CA TYR A 35 2.65 9.73 10.43
C TYR A 35 2.19 9.38 9.01
N CYS A 36 2.14 10.39 8.14
CA CYS A 36 1.87 10.21 6.72
C CYS A 36 3.07 9.53 6.03
N LYS A 37 2.77 8.55 5.17
CA LYS A 37 3.74 7.91 4.28
C LYS A 37 3.11 7.82 2.90
N GLY A 38 3.51 8.70 1.99
CA GLY A 38 2.87 8.87 0.70
C GLY A 38 2.98 7.63 -0.19
N ARG A 39 4.09 6.88 -0.10
CA ARG A 39 4.22 5.61 -0.82
C ARG A 39 3.11 4.60 -0.51
N ASP A 40 2.65 4.51 0.73
CA ASP A 40 1.59 3.54 1.07
C ASP A 40 0.23 3.96 0.49
N TRP A 41 -0.02 5.27 0.38
CA TRP A 41 -1.22 5.81 -0.30
C TRP A 41 -1.16 5.64 -1.81
N TYR A 42 0.02 5.84 -2.41
CA TYR A 42 0.22 5.56 -3.83
C TYR A 42 0.01 4.07 -4.15
N ASP A 43 0.56 3.18 -3.33
CA ASP A 43 0.33 1.74 -3.45
C ASP A 43 -1.17 1.40 -3.32
N LEU A 44 -1.91 2.06 -2.43
CA LEU A 44 -3.37 1.89 -2.31
C LEU A 44 -4.10 2.27 -3.61
N VAL A 45 -3.75 3.41 -4.22
CA VAL A 45 -4.29 3.81 -5.54
C VAL A 45 -4.00 2.74 -6.57
N TRP A 46 -2.76 2.23 -6.61
CA TRP A 46 -2.37 1.16 -7.51
C TRP A 46 -3.17 -0.13 -7.29
N TYR A 47 -3.35 -0.60 -6.05
CA TYR A 47 -4.15 -1.80 -5.76
C TYR A 47 -5.61 -1.65 -6.19
N ARG A 48 -6.21 -0.50 -5.92
CA ARG A 48 -7.65 -0.26 -6.14
C ARG A 48 -7.99 0.19 -7.55
N SER A 49 -7.02 0.63 -8.35
CA SER A 49 -7.22 0.99 -9.75
C SER A 49 -7.38 -0.22 -10.68
N HIS A 50 -7.03 -1.43 -10.21
CA HIS A 50 -7.27 -2.68 -10.92
C HIS A 50 -8.77 -2.87 -11.23
N ARG A 51 -9.08 -3.64 -12.29
CA ARG A 51 -10.45 -3.94 -12.71
C ARG A 51 -10.66 -5.46 -12.80
N PRO A 52 -11.42 -6.08 -11.87
CA PRO A 52 -12.08 -5.47 -10.70
C PRO A 52 -11.06 -4.98 -9.64
N PRO A 53 -11.45 -4.03 -8.76
CA PRO A 53 -10.57 -3.54 -7.70
C PRO A 53 -10.08 -4.67 -6.79
N LEU A 54 -8.79 -4.65 -6.44
CA LEU A 54 -8.24 -5.64 -5.52
C LEU A 54 -8.76 -5.41 -4.09
N GLU A 55 -9.01 -6.51 -3.39
CA GLU A 55 -9.32 -6.52 -1.96
C GLU A 55 -8.16 -7.16 -1.18
N PRO A 56 -7.87 -6.68 0.04
CA PRO A 56 -6.82 -7.27 0.86
C PRO A 56 -7.21 -8.68 1.32
N ASN A 57 -6.20 -9.44 1.72
CA ASN A 57 -6.42 -10.66 2.50
C ASN A 57 -6.96 -10.27 3.90
N ILE A 58 -8.28 -10.35 4.07
CA ILE A 58 -8.98 -9.92 5.28
C ILE A 58 -8.51 -10.66 6.55
N PRO A 59 -8.39 -12.01 6.58
CA PRO A 59 -7.83 -12.71 7.74
C PRO A 59 -6.43 -12.24 8.12
N MET A 60 -5.55 -12.02 7.13
CA MET A 60 -4.19 -11.55 7.37
C MET A 60 -4.18 -10.12 7.92
N LEU A 61 -5.01 -9.23 7.37
CA LEU A 61 -5.14 -7.86 7.85
C LEU A 61 -5.64 -7.81 9.30
N GLN A 62 -6.69 -8.57 9.64
CA GLN A 62 -7.20 -8.65 11.01
C GLN A 62 -6.13 -9.15 11.99
N ASN A 63 -5.41 -10.21 11.61
CA ASN A 63 -4.34 -10.76 12.45
C ASN A 63 -3.22 -9.74 12.67
N ALA A 64 -2.82 -9.01 11.62
CA ALA A 64 -1.79 -7.99 11.72
C ALA A 64 -2.24 -6.81 12.61
N LEU A 65 -3.49 -6.38 12.52
CA LEU A 65 -4.06 -5.35 13.40
C LEU A 65 -4.05 -5.79 14.87
N ASN A 66 -4.47 -7.04 15.14
CA ASN A 66 -4.46 -7.63 16.48
C ASN A 66 -3.05 -7.66 17.09
N GLN A 67 -2.02 -7.95 16.28
CA GLN A 67 -0.63 -8.00 16.73
C GLN A 67 -0.07 -6.62 17.08
N THR A 68 -0.49 -5.57 16.39
CA THR A 68 0.00 -4.21 16.65
C THR A 68 -0.58 -3.52 17.89
N GLN A 69 -1.31 -4.25 18.74
CA GLN A 69 -1.92 -3.74 19.99
C GLN A 69 -2.63 -2.39 19.82
N VAL A 70 -3.24 -2.14 18.66
CA VAL A 70 -4.17 -1.02 18.53
C VAL A 70 -5.37 -1.36 19.41
N THR A 71 -5.36 -0.85 20.63
CA THR A 71 -6.40 -1.03 21.64
C THR A 71 -7.68 -0.38 21.12
N GLY A 72 -8.50 -1.20 20.49
CA GLY A 72 -9.77 -0.83 19.89
C GLY A 72 -10.15 -1.90 18.87
N THR A 73 -11.40 -2.35 18.92
CA THR A 73 -11.97 -3.36 18.02
C THR A 73 -12.09 -2.77 16.61
N LEU A 74 -10.97 -2.52 15.94
CA LEU A 74 -10.97 -2.15 14.53
C LEU A 74 -11.48 -3.37 13.77
N ASN A 75 -12.77 -3.35 13.46
CA ASN A 75 -13.36 -4.31 12.54
C ASN A 75 -12.72 -4.06 11.17
N VAL A 76 -11.93 -5.05 10.72
CA VAL A 76 -11.25 -5.03 9.43
C VAL A 76 -12.18 -4.71 8.26
N GLU A 77 -13.46 -5.08 8.33
CA GLU A 77 -14.45 -4.80 7.29
C GLU A 77 -14.65 -3.29 7.07
N ASN A 78 -14.37 -2.47 8.09
CA ASN A 78 -14.50 -1.02 8.04
C ASN A 78 -13.21 -0.30 7.62
N TRP A 79 -12.18 -1.02 7.14
CA TRP A 79 -10.88 -0.42 6.80
C TRP A 79 -11.01 0.80 5.87
N ARG A 80 -11.89 0.75 4.87
CA ARG A 80 -12.13 1.90 3.97
C ARG A 80 -12.69 3.11 4.70
N LYS A 81 -13.68 2.90 5.58
CA LYS A 81 -14.28 3.98 6.38
C LYS A 81 -13.24 4.67 7.25
N ILE A 82 -12.37 3.89 7.89
CA ILE A 82 -11.30 4.44 8.74
C ILE A 82 -10.29 5.23 7.89
N LEU A 83 -9.91 4.73 6.71
CA LEU A 83 -9.03 5.46 5.81
C LEU A 83 -9.67 6.73 5.26
N LYS A 84 -10.98 6.74 4.98
CA LYS A 84 -11.72 7.96 4.62
C LYS A 84 -11.62 9.02 5.73
N THR A 85 -11.84 8.63 6.99
CA THR A 85 -11.68 9.55 8.13
C THR A 85 -10.24 10.02 8.33
N LYS A 86 -9.24 9.17 8.07
CA LYS A 86 -7.83 9.61 8.09
C LYS A 86 -7.54 10.62 6.98
N LEU A 87 -8.13 10.41 5.79
CA LEU A 87 -7.96 11.30 4.66
C LEU A 87 -8.45 12.71 4.98
N ASP A 88 -9.54 12.88 5.73
CA ASP A 88 -10.08 14.18 6.15
C ASP A 88 -9.03 15.11 6.77
N ASN A 89 -8.11 14.55 7.56
CA ASN A 89 -7.06 15.31 8.25
C ASN A 89 -5.68 15.22 7.56
N LEU A 90 -5.61 14.59 6.39
CA LEU A 90 -4.37 14.36 5.66
C LEU A 90 -3.97 15.59 4.86
N ASP A 91 -2.73 16.04 5.02
CA ASP A 91 -2.11 17.01 4.13
C ASP A 91 -1.65 16.31 2.85
N ILE A 92 -2.33 16.62 1.75
CA ILE A 92 -2.07 16.04 0.43
C ILE A 92 -0.74 16.53 -0.15
N ASN A 93 -0.31 17.76 0.17
CA ASN A 93 0.95 18.28 -0.36
C ASN A 93 2.13 17.51 0.24
N LEU A 94 2.11 17.25 1.55
CA LEU A 94 3.12 16.42 2.21
C LEU A 94 3.17 14.99 1.64
N LEU A 95 2.01 14.45 1.27
CA LEU A 95 1.92 13.13 0.65
C LEU A 95 2.57 13.09 -0.73
N ILE A 96 2.30 14.10 -1.57
CA ILE A 96 2.89 14.26 -2.90
C ILE A 96 4.41 14.45 -2.78
N GLU A 97 4.85 15.32 -1.87
CA GLU A 97 6.27 15.59 -1.62
C GLU A 97 7.03 14.34 -1.15
N ASP A 98 6.41 13.50 -0.31
CA ASP A 98 7.01 12.25 0.18
C ASP A 98 7.20 11.22 -0.95
N VAL A 99 6.26 11.11 -1.89
CA VAL A 99 6.29 10.02 -2.89
C VAL A 99 6.95 10.40 -4.20
N GLN A 100 6.92 11.67 -4.64
CA GLN A 100 7.36 12.10 -5.97
C GLN A 100 8.78 11.64 -6.33
N ALA A 101 9.70 11.65 -5.37
CA ALA A 101 11.11 11.29 -5.59
C ALA A 101 11.33 9.78 -5.81
N PHE A 102 10.33 8.95 -5.50
CA PHE A 102 10.38 7.50 -5.65
C PHE A 102 9.68 6.99 -6.90
N LEU A 103 8.93 7.85 -7.61
CA LEU A 103 8.22 7.49 -8.83
C LEU A 103 9.16 7.57 -10.04
N GLU A 104 8.99 6.64 -10.97
CA GLU A 104 9.66 6.70 -12.27
C GLU A 104 9.28 7.98 -13.02
N HIS A 105 8.01 8.37 -12.92
CA HIS A 105 7.44 9.62 -13.41
C HIS A 105 6.95 10.46 -12.22
N PRO A 106 7.72 11.44 -11.72
CA PRO A 106 7.33 12.26 -10.56
C PRO A 106 5.98 12.95 -10.71
N GLU A 107 5.57 13.27 -11.94
CA GLU A 107 4.27 13.84 -12.28
C GLU A 107 3.07 12.95 -11.90
N ASP A 108 3.25 11.63 -11.80
CA ASP A 108 2.20 10.70 -11.39
C ASP A 108 1.76 10.94 -9.95
N ALA A 109 2.59 11.60 -9.13
CA ALA A 109 2.20 12.00 -7.78
C ALA A 109 0.99 12.94 -7.80
N ARG A 110 0.73 13.68 -8.90
CA ARG A 110 -0.46 14.53 -9.06
C ARG A 110 -1.77 13.75 -9.07
N LEU A 111 -1.73 12.44 -9.30
CA LEU A 111 -2.91 11.58 -9.21
C LEU A 111 -3.42 11.44 -7.77
N LEU A 112 -2.60 11.77 -6.77
CA LEU A 112 -2.93 11.64 -5.35
C LEU A 112 -3.74 12.83 -4.86
N THR A 113 -4.83 13.17 -5.56
CA THR A 113 -5.80 14.14 -5.07
C THR A 113 -6.71 13.50 -4.03
N ARG A 114 -7.31 14.34 -3.18
CA ARG A 114 -8.31 13.90 -2.22
C ARG A 114 -9.49 13.21 -2.91
N GLU A 115 -9.97 13.73 -4.05
CA GLU A 115 -11.06 13.10 -4.79
C GLU A 115 -10.68 11.71 -5.28
N ASN A 116 -9.49 11.56 -5.89
CA ASN A 116 -9.03 10.28 -6.41
C ASN A 116 -8.83 9.24 -5.29
N LEU A 117 -8.30 9.67 -4.15
CA LEU A 117 -8.14 8.82 -2.96
C LEU A 117 -9.50 8.39 -2.38
N LEU A 118 -10.53 9.23 -2.45
CA LEU A 118 -11.88 8.86 -2.05
C LEU A 118 -12.49 7.84 -3.03
N LEU A 119 -12.34 8.05 -4.33
CA LEU A 119 -12.86 7.16 -5.38
C LEU A 119 -12.32 5.73 -5.24
N VAL A 120 -11.04 5.56 -4.93
CA VAL A 120 -10.46 4.22 -4.73
C VAL A 120 -10.91 3.53 -3.44
N LEU A 121 -11.51 4.29 -2.51
CA LEU A 121 -12.04 3.80 -1.23
C LEU A 121 -13.56 3.57 -1.25
N GLU A 122 -14.22 3.78 -2.39
CA GLU A 122 -15.57 3.26 -2.64
C GLU A 122 -15.51 1.72 -2.80
#